data_AF-A0A377M0G7-F1
#
_entry.id   AF-A0A377M0G7-F1
#
_cell.length_a   1.000
_cell.length_b   1.000
_cell.length_c   1.000
_cell.angle_alpha   90.00
_cell.angle_beta   90.00
_cell.angle_gamma   90.00
#
_symmetry.space_group_name_H-M   'P 1'
#
loop_
_entity.id
_entity.type
_entity.pdbx_description
1 polymer ?
#
loop_
_entity_poly.entity_id
_entity_poly.type
_entity_poly.pdbx_seq_one_letter_code
_entity_poly.pdbx_strand_id
1 'polypeptide(L)' 'MERHGEELALLETLDTGKPIRHSLRDDIPGAARAIRWYAEAADKVYGEVAPTGRANWR' A
#
# COMPACT_ATOMS: atom_id res chain seq x y z
N MET A 1 -5.04 -9.26 -7.50
CA MET A 1 -6.14 -9.20 -6.51
C MET A 1 -7.50 -9.19 -7.18
N GLU A 2 -7.79 -8.29 -8.13
CA GLU A 2 -9.12 -8.22 -8.79
C GLU A 2 -9.59 -9.54 -9.41
N ARG A 3 -8.70 -10.27 -10.09
CA ARG A 3 -9.02 -11.58 -10.70
C ARG A 3 -9.41 -12.66 -9.67
N HIS A 4 -8.90 -12.59 -8.45
CA HIS A 4 -9.05 -13.63 -7.42
C HIS A 4 -9.69 -13.06 -6.14
N GLY A 5 -10.52 -12.02 -6.26
CA GLY A 5 -10.99 -11.26 -5.11
C GLY A 5 -11.80 -12.10 -4.11
N GLU A 6 -12.68 -12.96 -4.62
CA GLU A 6 -13.53 -13.83 -3.79
C GLU A 6 -12.73 -14.92 -3.08
N GLU A 7 -11.79 -15.55 -3.78
CA GLU A 7 -10.89 -16.57 -3.22
C GLU A 7 -10.02 -15.99 -2.10
N LEU A 8 -9.43 -14.83 -2.32
CA LEU A 8 -8.63 -14.13 -1.32
C LEU A 8 -9.47 -13.71 -0.10
N ALA A 9 -10.71 -13.24 -0.32
CA ALA A 9 -11.61 -12.89 0.77
C ALA A 9 -12.03 -14.11 1.61
N LEU A 10 -12.22 -15.27 0.97
CA LEU A 10 -12.50 -16.52 1.65
C LEU A 10 -11.31 -16.95 2.51
N LEU A 11 -10.10 -16.95 1.97
CA LEU A 11 -8.88 -17.31 2.70
C LEU A 11 -8.67 -16.40 3.92
N GLU A 12 -8.77 -15.09 3.73
CA GLU A 12 -8.65 -14.09 4.81
C GLU A 12 -9.69 -14.32 5.91
N THR A 13 -10.93 -14.64 5.55
CA THR A 13 -11.99 -14.96 6.52
C THR A 13 -11.73 -16.26 7.25
N LEU A 14 -11.25 -17.30 6.57
CA LEU A 14 -10.95 -18.59 7.19
C LEU A 14 -9.78 -18.48 8.18
N ASP A 15 -8.77 -17.67 7.86
CA ASP A 15 -7.60 -17.46 8.71
C ASP A 15 -7.91 -16.60 9.95
N THR A 16 -8.69 -15.54 9.77
CA THR A 16 -8.92 -14.53 10.83
C THR A 16 -10.24 -14.68 11.59
N GLY A 17 -11.19 -15.46 11.07
CA GLY A 17 -12.53 -15.64 11.66
C GLY A 17 -13.48 -14.45 11.46
N LYS A 18 -13.12 -13.41 10.70
CA LYS A 18 -13.98 -12.25 10.46
C LYS A 18 -15.13 -12.59 9.47
N PRO A 19 -16.32 -11.97 9.57
CA PRO A 19 -17.38 -12.17 8.60
C PRO A 19 -16.93 -11.88 7.16
N ILE A 20 -17.25 -12.75 6.20
CA ILE A 20 -16.78 -12.65 4.80
C ILE A 20 -17.10 -11.32 4.13
N ARG A 21 -18.19 -10.67 4.54
CA ARG A 21 -18.56 -9.33 4.07
C ARG A 21 -17.50 -8.25 4.37
N HIS A 22 -16.72 -8.39 5.45
CA HIS A 22 -15.65 -7.45 5.78
C HIS A 22 -14.46 -7.66 4.83
N SER A 23 -14.05 -8.91 4.60
CA SER A 23 -12.98 -9.24 3.65
C SER A 23 -13.30 -8.79 2.23
N LEU A 24 -14.54 -9.02 1.77
CA LEU A 24 -14.99 -8.64 0.43
C LEU A 24 -15.08 -7.12 0.22
N ARG A 25 -15.55 -6.38 1.23
CA ARG A 25 -15.83 -4.94 1.10
C ARG A 25 -14.62 -4.07 1.43
N ASP A 26 -13.85 -4.47 2.43
CA ASP A 26 -12.88 -3.60 3.08
C ASP A 26 -11.45 -4.09 2.78
N ASP A 27 -11.12 -5.34 3.14
CA ASP A 27 -9.74 -5.83 3.11
C ASP A 27 -9.20 -6.01 1.68
N ILE A 28 -9.86 -6.83 0.85
CA ILE A 28 -9.38 -7.13 -0.50
C ILE A 28 -9.38 -5.88 -1.39
N PRO A 29 -10.44 -5.04 -1.41
CA PRO A 29 -10.40 -3.79 -2.14
C PRO A 29 -9.38 -2.80 -1.58
N GLY A 30 -9.22 -2.74 -0.25
CA GLY A 30 -8.25 -1.87 0.43
C GLY A 30 -6.81 -2.20 0.05
N ALA A 31 -6.43 -3.47 0.14
CA ALA A 31 -5.11 -3.95 -0.25
C ALA A 31 -4.84 -3.72 -1.75
N ALA A 32 -5.82 -3.98 -2.63
CA ALA A 32 -5.66 -3.71 -4.05
C ALA A 32 -5.41 -2.22 -4.35
N ARG A 33 -6.14 -1.32 -3.67
CA ARG A 33 -5.92 0.14 -3.76
C ARG A 33 -4.56 0.54 -3.22
N ALA A 34 -4.13 -0.02 -2.09
CA ALA A 34 -2.82 0.27 -1.52
C ALA A 34 -1.69 -0.08 -2.52
N ILE A 35 -1.73 -1.27 -3.11
CA ILE A 35 -0.76 -1.68 -4.14
C ILE A 35 -0.74 -0.69 -5.31
N ARG A 36 -1.91 -0.29 -5.82
CA ARG A 36 -1.99 0.70 -6.92
C ARG A 36 -1.42 2.05 -6.55
N TRP A 37 -1.70 2.52 -5.33
CA TRP A 37 -1.16 3.77 -4.85
C TRP A 37 0.37 3.74 -4.75
N TYR A 38 0.94 2.66 -4.20
CA TYR A 38 2.39 2.51 -4.13
C TYR A 38 3.04 2.32 -5.50
N ALA A 39 2.36 1.66 -6.44
CA ALA A 39 2.83 1.55 -7.82
C ALA A 39 2.96 2.93 -8.48
N GLU A 40 2.01 3.83 -8.26
CA GLU A 40 2.08 5.22 -8.73
C GLU A 40 3.15 6.04 -7.99
N ALA A 41 3.42 5.74 -6.72
CA ALA A 41 4.45 6.43 -5.96
C ALA A 41 5.88 5.96 -6.26
N ALA A 42 6.06 4.85 -6.99
CA ALA A 42 7.34 4.16 -7.11
C ALA A 42 8.44 5.01 -7.77
N ASP A 43 8.10 5.84 -8.76
CA ASP A 43 8.99 6.78 -9.45
C ASP A 43 9.17 8.11 -8.70
N LYS A 44 8.42 8.32 -7.60
CA LYS A 44 8.35 9.58 -6.85
C LYS A 44 9.08 9.51 -5.51
N VAL A 45 9.92 8.51 -5.31
CA VAL A 45 10.80 8.42 -4.14
C VAL A 45 12.06 9.24 -4.43
N TYR A 46 12.07 10.48 -3.94
CA TYR A 46 13.19 11.40 -4.08
C TYR A 46 14.18 11.28 -2.91
N GLY A 47 15.47 11.45 -3.20
CA GLY A 47 16.52 11.59 -2.19
C GLY A 47 16.66 13.01 -1.68
N GLU A 48 17.40 13.19 -0.60
CA GLU A 48 17.76 14.50 -0.06
C GLU A 48 19.15 14.94 -0.54
N VAL A 49 19.34 16.23 -0.79
CA VAL A 49 20.65 16.82 -1.11
C VAL A 49 21.09 17.68 0.05
N ALA A 50 22.28 17.40 0.60
CA ALA A 50 22.83 18.18 1.70
C ALA A 50 23.08 19.64 1.26
N PRO A 51 22.83 20.64 2.13
CA PRO A 51 23.08 22.05 1.80
C PRO A 51 24.56 22.29 1.49
N THR A 52 24.88 22.80 0.29
CA THR A 52 26.27 23.11 -0.12
C THR A 52 26.63 24.60 0.04
N GLY A 53 25.97 25.31 0.97
CA GLY A 53 26.28 26.70 1.25
C GLY A 53 27.75 26.87 1.63
N ARG A 54 28.43 27.91 1.10
CA ARG A 54 29.77 28.26 1.58
C ARG A 54 29.66 28.58 3.07
N ALA A 55 30.39 27.82 3.91
CA ALA A 55 30.55 28.17 5.31
C ALA A 55 31.25 29.53 5.41
N ASN A 56 30.48 30.58 5.58
CA ASN A 56 30.93 31.90 5.96
C ASN A 56 31.16 31.90 7.48
N TRP A 57 32.28 31.31 7.90
CA TRP A 57 32.77 31.30 9.28
C TRP A 57 33.35 32.65 9.73
N ARG A 58 32.92 33.77 9.13
CA ARG A 58 33.40 35.11 9.48
C ARG A 58 32.60 35.71 10.62
#